data_AF-A0A355AY82-F1
#
_entry.id   AF-A0A355AY82-F1
#
_cell.length_a   1.000
_cell.length_b   1.000
_cell.length_c   1.000
_cell.angle_alpha   90.00
_cell.angle_beta   90.00
_cell.angle_gamma   90.00
#
_symmetry.space_group_name_H-M   'P 1'
#
loop_
_entity.id
_entity.type
_entity.pdbx_description
1 polymer ?
#
loop_
_entity_poly.entity_id
_entity_poly.type
_entity_poly.pdbx_seq_one_letter_code
_entity_poly.pdbx_strand_id
1 'polypeptide(L)'
;MRWLCGPAARASAHLVLGRGGGQIVQLAPFNVETWHAGQSRWAGHSGLNGCSIGVEIANAGRLVRSGGALRTWYGATVPDGEALRARHKHEDAPAYWHAYTALQLERALDLARCLAAAYELADILGHEDISPGRKSDPAPAFPLEKIRAAVLDRAAEIDPAFPLEKFREVAPPALNIRIGPGTRFPLADAPLPRGARLRLLEERGGWSRVRVTGGDGLEGWVSSAYIRLV
;
A
#
# COMPACT_ATOMS: atom_id res chain seq x y z
N MET A 1 2.51 18.99 -0.45
CA MET A 1 1.05 18.81 -0.49
C MET A 1 0.28 19.97 -1.14
N ARG A 2 0.83 21.20 -1.30
CA ARG A 2 0.10 22.33 -1.94
C ARG A 2 0.02 22.32 -3.47
N TRP A 3 0.79 21.49 -4.18
CA TRP A 3 0.86 21.53 -5.65
C TRP A 3 -0.51 21.30 -6.33
N LEU A 4 -1.23 20.25 -5.93
CA LEU A 4 -2.55 19.89 -6.49
C LEU A 4 -3.69 20.89 -6.17
N CYS A 5 -3.44 21.87 -5.31
CA CYS A 5 -4.39 22.94 -5.02
C CYS A 5 -4.13 24.19 -5.88
N GLY A 6 -3.03 24.22 -6.63
CA GLY A 6 -2.64 25.37 -7.45
C GLY A 6 -3.07 25.22 -8.92
N PRO A 7 -3.45 26.31 -9.60
CA PRO A 7 -3.87 26.25 -11.01
C PRO A 7 -2.77 25.76 -11.95
N ALA A 8 -1.50 25.92 -11.57
CA ALA A 8 -0.35 25.46 -12.33
C ALA A 8 -0.27 23.92 -12.45
N ALA A 9 -0.87 23.17 -11.53
CA ALA A 9 -0.84 21.71 -11.57
C ALA A 9 -1.65 21.14 -12.74
N ARG A 10 -2.68 21.87 -13.21
CA ARG A 10 -3.62 21.43 -14.25
C ARG A 10 -4.22 20.03 -13.98
N ALA A 11 -4.26 19.66 -12.71
CA ALA A 11 -4.75 18.39 -12.18
C ALA A 11 -5.12 18.60 -10.70
N SER A 12 -6.08 17.81 -10.22
CA SER A 12 -6.50 17.81 -8.82
C SER A 12 -7.01 16.41 -8.43
N ALA A 13 -7.09 16.15 -7.13
CA ALA A 13 -7.58 14.88 -6.58
C ALA A 13 -8.43 15.16 -5.34
N HIS A 14 -9.24 14.20 -4.92
CA HIS A 14 -10.02 14.34 -3.68
C HIS A 14 -9.15 14.13 -2.47
N LEU A 15 -8.24 13.14 -2.52
CA LEU A 15 -7.42 12.72 -1.40
C LEU A 15 -5.95 12.64 -1.81
N VAL A 16 -5.06 12.95 -0.86
CA VAL A 16 -3.62 12.69 -0.97
C VAL A 16 -3.16 11.88 0.23
N LEU A 17 -2.53 10.74 -0.03
CA LEU A 17 -1.85 9.91 0.96
C LEU A 17 -0.36 10.22 0.98
N GLY A 18 0.14 10.75 2.10
CA GLY A 18 1.54 11.10 2.29
C GLY A 18 2.44 9.91 2.63
N ARG A 19 3.74 10.03 2.32
CA ARG A 19 4.75 8.98 2.55
C ARG A 19 5.21 8.83 4.00
N GLY A 20 5.48 9.95 4.67
CA GLY A 20 6.23 9.98 5.94
C GLY A 20 5.43 9.67 7.22
N GLY A 21 4.10 9.62 7.16
CA GLY A 21 3.27 9.37 8.34
C GLY A 21 1.90 8.78 8.04
N GLY A 22 1.67 8.30 6.81
CA GLY A 22 0.37 7.72 6.42
C GLY A 22 -0.79 8.72 6.44
N GLN A 23 -0.49 10.02 6.48
CA GLN A 23 -1.49 11.05 6.58
C GLN A 23 -2.33 11.10 5.29
N ILE A 24 -3.64 11.09 5.46
CA ILE A 24 -4.60 11.28 4.37
C ILE A 24 -5.14 12.69 4.50
N VAL A 25 -4.97 13.49 3.44
CA VAL A 25 -5.47 14.86 3.37
C VAL A 25 -6.54 14.93 2.30
N GLN A 26 -7.71 15.42 2.68
CA GLN A 26 -8.78 15.74 1.74
C GLN A 26 -8.57 17.13 1.15
N LEU A 27 -8.43 17.19 -0.17
CA LEU A 27 -8.25 18.43 -0.93
C LEU A 27 -9.57 18.94 -1.52
N ALA A 28 -10.51 18.04 -1.80
CA ALA A 28 -11.83 18.38 -2.34
C ALA A 28 -12.91 17.46 -1.74
N PRO A 29 -14.14 17.97 -1.56
CA PRO A 29 -15.26 17.15 -1.11
C PRO A 29 -15.62 16.09 -2.17
N PHE A 30 -16.21 14.97 -1.77
CA PHE A 30 -16.51 13.86 -2.71
C PHE A 30 -17.71 14.12 -3.62
N ASN A 31 -18.44 15.21 -3.41
CA ASN A 31 -19.58 15.64 -4.22
C ASN A 31 -19.20 16.67 -5.31
N VAL A 32 -17.91 16.87 -5.57
CA VAL A 32 -17.43 17.71 -6.68
C VAL A 32 -16.50 16.90 -7.57
N GLU A 33 -16.42 17.28 -8.84
CA GLU A 33 -15.47 16.70 -9.77
C GLU A 33 -14.06 17.23 -9.52
N THR A 34 -13.06 16.34 -9.49
CA THR A 34 -11.64 16.69 -9.54
C THR A 34 -11.00 16.19 -10.84
N TRP A 35 -9.89 16.80 -11.24
CA TRP A 35 -9.23 16.54 -12.51
C TRP A 35 -8.08 15.53 -12.36
N HIS A 36 -8.42 14.29 -12.00
CA HIS A 36 -7.45 13.22 -11.73
C HIS A 36 -7.34 12.20 -12.88
N ALA A 37 -8.46 11.75 -13.44
CA ALA A 37 -8.51 10.69 -14.44
C ALA A 37 -8.20 11.20 -15.87
N GLY A 38 -8.68 12.39 -16.22
CA GLY A 38 -8.52 12.94 -17.58
C GLY A 38 -9.19 12.06 -18.65
N GLN A 39 -8.58 11.94 -19.84
CA GLN A 39 -9.10 11.11 -20.93
C GLN A 39 -9.09 9.63 -20.54
N SER A 40 -10.20 9.08 -20.10
CA SER A 40 -10.22 7.77 -19.43
C SER A 40 -11.42 6.94 -19.86
N ARG A 41 -11.30 5.60 -19.78
CA ARG A 41 -12.40 4.67 -20.07
C ARG A 41 -12.33 3.44 -19.16
N TRP A 42 -13.48 2.97 -18.67
CA TRP A 42 -13.62 1.72 -17.93
C TRP A 42 -15.07 1.24 -17.96
N ALA A 43 -15.29 -0.07 -18.12
CA ALA A 43 -16.62 -0.69 -18.06
C ALA A 43 -17.72 0.04 -18.87
N GLY A 44 -17.39 0.51 -20.08
CA GLY A 44 -18.34 1.26 -20.94
C GLY A 44 -18.47 2.76 -20.63
N HIS A 45 -17.92 3.23 -19.52
CA HIS A 45 -17.87 4.65 -19.17
C HIS A 45 -16.65 5.34 -19.81
N SER A 46 -16.78 6.62 -20.09
CA SER A 46 -15.70 7.49 -20.59
C SER A 46 -15.69 8.80 -19.82
N GLY A 47 -14.51 9.37 -19.58
CA GLY A 47 -14.37 10.60 -18.79
C GLY A 47 -14.69 10.37 -17.31
N LEU A 48 -13.86 9.54 -16.66
CA LEU A 48 -14.18 8.99 -15.34
C LEU A 48 -14.13 10.02 -14.21
N ASN A 49 -13.56 11.22 -14.41
CA ASN A 49 -13.55 12.29 -13.40
C ASN A 49 -14.93 12.50 -12.75
N GLY A 50 -15.99 12.47 -13.56
CA GLY A 50 -17.38 12.71 -13.11
C GLY A 50 -18.03 11.53 -12.39
N CYS A 51 -17.40 10.36 -12.33
CA CYS A 51 -17.91 9.16 -11.66
C CYS A 51 -16.86 8.41 -10.83
N SER A 52 -15.75 9.06 -10.46
CA SER A 52 -14.70 8.44 -9.64
C SER A 52 -14.15 9.35 -8.56
N ILE A 53 -13.67 8.73 -7.48
CA ILE A 53 -12.94 9.41 -6.41
C ILE A 53 -11.42 9.25 -6.66
N GLY A 54 -10.77 10.31 -7.14
CA GLY A 54 -9.32 10.37 -7.27
C GLY A 54 -8.55 10.39 -5.94
N VAL A 55 -7.60 9.47 -5.80
CA VAL A 55 -6.67 9.36 -4.66
C VAL A 55 -5.24 9.39 -5.20
N GLU A 56 -4.47 10.38 -4.74
CA GLU A 56 -3.04 10.51 -5.08
C GLU A 56 -2.19 9.94 -3.95
N ILE A 57 -1.21 9.10 -4.27
CA ILE A 57 -0.31 8.50 -3.27
C ILE A 57 1.10 9.02 -3.52
N ALA A 58 1.69 9.70 -2.54
CA ALA A 58 3.00 10.31 -2.67
C ALA A 58 4.09 9.26 -2.94
N ASN A 59 4.55 9.19 -4.18
CA ASN A 59 5.55 8.24 -4.64
C ASN A 59 6.35 8.87 -5.80
N ALA A 60 7.55 8.36 -6.08
CA ALA A 60 8.40 8.90 -7.14
C ALA A 60 8.23 8.15 -8.47
N GLY A 61 7.51 7.03 -8.46
CA GLY A 61 7.30 6.17 -9.62
C GLY A 61 8.61 5.49 -10.05
N ARG A 62 8.88 5.54 -11.35
CA ARG A 62 10.04 4.90 -11.97
C ARG A 62 11.34 5.56 -11.53
N LEU A 63 12.35 4.73 -11.24
CA LEU A 63 13.68 5.15 -10.83
C LEU A 63 14.68 5.02 -11.97
N VAL A 64 15.66 5.92 -11.99
CA VAL A 64 16.74 5.94 -12.97
C VAL A 64 18.05 5.61 -12.27
N ARG A 65 18.87 4.73 -12.86
CA ARG A 65 20.21 4.45 -12.37
C ARG A 65 21.17 5.53 -12.89
N SER A 66 21.85 6.24 -11.99
CA SER A 66 22.81 7.29 -12.32
C SER A 66 23.92 7.36 -11.27
N GLY A 67 25.18 7.30 -11.71
CA GLY A 67 26.35 7.33 -10.84
C GLY A 67 26.41 6.18 -9.83
N GLY A 68 25.97 4.98 -10.24
CA GLY A 68 25.94 3.78 -9.37
C GLY A 68 24.72 3.70 -8.44
N ALA A 69 23.98 4.79 -8.24
CA ALA A 69 22.81 4.87 -7.36
C ALA A 69 21.49 4.93 -8.14
N LEU A 70 20.38 4.54 -7.48
CA LEU A 70 19.03 4.77 -7.98
C LEU A 70 18.56 6.17 -7.59
N ARG A 71 17.87 6.85 -8.52
CA ARG A 71 17.40 8.22 -8.35
C ARG A 71 15.97 8.41 -8.80
N THR A 72 15.27 9.33 -8.15
CA THR A 72 13.96 9.82 -8.58
C THR A 72 14.08 10.70 -9.83
N TRP A 73 12.96 10.98 -10.50
CA TRP A 73 12.94 11.89 -11.66
C TRP A 73 13.37 13.33 -11.31
N TYR A 74 13.26 13.74 -10.04
CA TYR A 74 13.73 15.03 -9.53
C TYR A 74 15.15 14.97 -8.92
N GLY A 75 15.90 13.89 -9.16
CA GLY A 75 17.34 13.79 -8.87
C GLY A 75 17.71 13.32 -7.46
N ALA A 76 16.74 13.08 -6.58
CA ALA A 76 17.01 12.59 -5.23
C ALA A 76 17.49 11.13 -5.27
N THR A 77 18.51 10.82 -4.47
CA THR A 77 18.99 9.44 -4.30
C THR A 77 17.96 8.63 -3.52
N VAL A 78 17.68 7.40 -3.98
CA VAL A 78 16.79 6.46 -3.31
C VAL A 78 17.61 5.41 -2.57
N PRO A 79 17.38 5.18 -1.26
CA PRO A 79 18.01 4.10 -0.52
C PRO A 79 17.68 2.72 -1.11
N ASP A 80 18.61 1.76 -1.02
CA ASP A 80 18.43 0.42 -1.60
C ASP A 80 17.16 -0.29 -1.10
N GLY A 81 16.77 -0.08 0.16
CA GLY A 81 15.54 -0.63 0.76
C GLY A 81 14.24 0.05 0.32
N GLU A 82 14.31 1.13 -0.44
CA GLU A 82 13.15 1.87 -0.96
C GLU A 82 12.98 1.69 -2.47
N ALA A 83 13.73 0.77 -3.09
CA ALA A 83 13.59 0.42 -4.49
C ALA A 83 13.08 -1.01 -4.67
N LEU A 84 12.11 -1.17 -5.57
CA LEU A 84 11.62 -2.47 -6.01
C LEU A 84 12.00 -2.68 -7.47
N ARG A 85 12.65 -3.80 -7.78
CA ARG A 85 12.84 -4.23 -9.18
C ARG A 85 11.66 -5.10 -9.61
N ALA A 86 10.79 -4.57 -10.45
CA ALA A 86 9.57 -5.25 -10.91
C ALA A 86 9.28 -4.94 -12.38
N ARG A 87 8.58 -5.87 -13.04
CA ARG A 87 8.08 -5.70 -14.40
C ARG A 87 6.70 -5.06 -14.34
N HIS A 88 6.51 -3.98 -15.08
CA HIS A 88 5.20 -3.38 -15.28
C HIS A 88 4.38 -4.25 -16.24
N LYS A 89 3.06 -4.36 -16.07
CA LYS A 89 2.18 -5.18 -16.94
C LYS A 89 2.10 -4.74 -18.41
N HIS A 90 2.76 -3.63 -18.76
CA HIS A 90 2.80 -3.05 -20.11
C HIS A 90 4.24 -2.88 -20.63
N GLU A 91 5.22 -3.43 -19.92
CA GLU A 91 6.63 -3.41 -20.32
C GLU A 91 7.18 -4.84 -20.36
N ASP A 92 8.06 -5.13 -21.31
CA ASP A 92 8.68 -6.45 -21.44
C ASP A 92 9.80 -6.67 -20.40
N ALA A 93 10.49 -5.60 -20.02
CA ALA A 93 11.65 -5.65 -19.14
C ALA A 93 11.32 -5.11 -17.73
N PRO A 94 11.93 -5.67 -16.67
CA PRO A 94 11.82 -5.13 -15.34
C PRO A 94 12.57 -3.79 -15.22
N ALA A 95 11.99 -2.88 -14.45
CA ALA A 95 12.59 -1.59 -14.08
C ALA A 95 12.66 -1.45 -12.55
N TYR A 96 13.35 -0.41 -12.10
CA TYR A 96 13.34 -0.02 -10.69
C TYR A 96 12.21 0.98 -10.44
N TRP A 97 11.46 0.75 -9.37
CA TRP A 97 10.32 1.54 -8.94
C TRP A 97 10.51 1.96 -7.48
N HIS A 98 10.06 3.15 -7.14
CA HIS A 98 10.07 3.61 -5.76
C HIS A 98 9.04 2.83 -4.95
N ALA A 99 9.50 2.05 -3.97
CA ALA A 99 8.64 1.24 -3.13
C ALA A 99 7.75 2.14 -2.26
N TYR A 100 6.49 1.74 -2.08
CA TYR A 100 5.60 2.35 -1.10
C TYR A 100 5.98 1.90 0.31
N THR A 101 5.85 2.78 1.30
CA THR A 101 6.06 2.39 2.69
C THR A 101 4.93 1.47 3.14
N ALA A 102 5.20 0.61 4.12
CA ALA A 102 4.18 -0.27 4.69
C ALA A 102 2.97 0.54 5.20
N LEU A 103 3.22 1.68 5.85
CA LEU A 103 2.19 2.59 6.33
C LEU A 103 1.36 3.21 5.18
N GLN A 104 1.95 3.50 4.02
CA GLN A 104 1.17 3.90 2.85
C GLN A 104 0.25 2.77 2.37
N LEU A 105 0.73 1.54 2.32
CA LEU A 105 -0.07 0.39 1.88
C LEU A 105 -1.23 0.10 2.84
N GLU A 106 -0.96 0.16 4.14
CA GLU A 106 -1.98 0.09 5.19
C GLU A 106 -3.07 1.14 4.98
N ARG A 107 -2.67 2.41 4.89
CA ARG A 107 -3.63 3.52 4.84
C ARG A 107 -4.41 3.54 3.54
N ALA A 108 -3.81 3.08 2.44
CA ALA A 108 -4.52 2.88 1.19
C ALA A 108 -5.59 1.79 1.30
N LEU A 109 -5.31 0.67 1.97
CA LEU A 109 -6.28 -0.39 2.19
C LEU A 109 -7.44 0.07 3.10
N ASP A 110 -7.13 0.72 4.22
CA ASP A 110 -8.14 1.26 5.14
C ASP A 110 -9.03 2.28 4.42
N LEU A 111 -8.41 3.20 3.66
CA LEU A 111 -9.14 4.19 2.88
C LEU A 111 -10.04 3.53 1.83
N ALA A 112 -9.52 2.56 1.07
CA ALA A 112 -10.29 1.85 0.06
C ALA A 112 -11.53 1.15 0.67
N ARG A 113 -11.39 0.52 1.84
CA ARG A 113 -12.52 -0.08 2.57
C ARG A 113 -13.56 0.94 2.97
N CYS A 114 -13.14 2.07 3.55
CA CYS A 114 -14.05 3.15 3.95
C CYS A 114 -14.83 3.70 2.76
N LEU A 115 -14.16 3.96 1.64
CA LEU A 115 -14.81 4.48 0.44
C LEU A 115 -15.74 3.44 -0.19
N ALA A 116 -15.33 2.18 -0.28
CA ALA A 116 -16.16 1.10 -0.82
C ALA A 116 -17.45 0.90 0.00
N ALA A 117 -17.34 0.92 1.33
CA ALA A 117 -18.49 0.79 2.23
C ALA A 117 -19.43 2.02 2.17
N ALA A 118 -18.89 3.21 1.99
CA ALA A 118 -19.68 4.45 1.99
C ALA A 118 -20.36 4.74 0.64
N TYR A 119 -19.75 4.33 -0.47
CA TYR A 119 -20.17 4.72 -1.82
C TYR A 119 -20.51 3.53 -2.74
N GLU A 120 -20.52 2.30 -2.22
CA GLU A 120 -20.81 1.08 -2.98
C GLU A 120 -20.01 1.01 -4.29
N LEU A 121 -18.69 1.24 -4.18
CA LEU A 121 -17.81 1.39 -5.34
C LEU A 121 -17.86 0.16 -6.25
N ALA A 122 -18.08 0.39 -7.55
CA ALA A 122 -18.10 -0.67 -8.55
C ALA A 122 -16.70 -1.27 -8.81
N ASP A 123 -15.63 -0.46 -8.68
CA ASP A 123 -14.26 -0.92 -8.91
C ASP A 123 -13.21 -0.05 -8.19
N ILE A 124 -11.97 -0.56 -8.14
CA ILE A 124 -10.77 0.10 -7.63
C ILE A 124 -9.66 -0.08 -8.67
N LEU A 125 -9.22 1.01 -9.30
CA LEU A 125 -8.44 0.98 -10.54
C LEU A 125 -7.19 1.84 -10.44
N GLY A 126 -6.18 1.48 -11.22
CA GLY A 126 -5.01 2.30 -11.46
C GLY A 126 -5.27 3.28 -12.60
N HIS A 127 -4.48 4.34 -12.67
CA HIS A 127 -4.57 5.28 -13.80
C HIS A 127 -4.18 4.57 -15.11
N GLU A 128 -3.26 3.62 -15.03
CA GLU A 128 -2.88 2.72 -16.12
C GLU A 128 -4.03 1.84 -16.65
N ASP A 129 -4.98 1.43 -15.80
CA ASP A 129 -6.13 0.61 -16.22
C ASP A 129 -7.13 1.42 -17.04
N ILE A 130 -7.36 2.67 -16.64
CA ILE A 130 -8.36 3.54 -17.26
C ILE A 130 -7.79 4.39 -18.41
N SER A 131 -6.47 4.41 -18.58
CA SER A 131 -5.76 5.23 -19.57
C SER A 131 -4.48 4.54 -20.08
N PRO A 132 -4.61 3.33 -20.65
CA PRO A 132 -3.47 2.54 -21.10
C PRO A 132 -2.65 3.30 -22.15
N GLY A 133 -1.33 3.19 -22.08
CA GLY A 133 -0.39 3.88 -22.97
C GLY A 133 -0.13 5.35 -22.63
N ARG A 134 -1.04 6.04 -21.91
CA ARG A 134 -0.78 7.40 -21.39
C ARG A 134 -0.21 7.38 -19.98
N LYS A 135 -0.63 6.40 -19.17
CA LYS A 135 -0.40 6.35 -17.73
C LYS A 135 0.18 5.01 -17.30
N SER A 136 0.96 5.07 -16.22
CA SER A 136 1.72 3.92 -15.68
C SER A 136 1.60 3.84 -14.15
N ASP A 137 0.84 4.74 -13.54
CA ASP A 137 0.57 4.78 -12.11
C ASP A 137 -0.69 3.97 -11.76
N PRO A 138 -0.72 3.31 -10.59
CA PRO A 138 0.21 3.41 -9.46
C PRO A 138 1.50 2.58 -9.59
N ALA A 139 1.67 1.88 -10.72
CA ALA A 139 2.85 1.12 -11.09
C ALA A 139 3.02 -0.17 -10.26
N PRO A 140 3.91 -1.10 -10.66
CA PRO A 140 3.96 -2.45 -10.08
C PRO A 140 4.45 -2.49 -8.62
N ALA A 141 4.93 -1.36 -8.08
CA ALA A 141 5.26 -1.25 -6.66
C ALA A 141 4.01 -1.10 -5.76
N PHE A 142 2.85 -0.75 -6.32
CA PHE A 142 1.60 -0.66 -5.58
C PHE A 142 0.77 -1.93 -5.76
N PRO A 143 0.32 -2.59 -4.68
CA PRO A 143 -0.40 -3.86 -4.72
C PRO A 143 -1.90 -3.66 -5.01
N LEU A 144 -2.24 -3.00 -6.12
CA LEU A 144 -3.61 -2.59 -6.45
C LEU A 144 -4.58 -3.77 -6.52
N GLU A 145 -4.23 -4.82 -7.27
CA GLU A 145 -5.08 -5.98 -7.52
C GLU A 145 -5.51 -6.64 -6.22
N LYS A 146 -4.62 -6.65 -5.23
CA LYS A 146 -4.89 -7.25 -3.93
C LYS A 146 -5.75 -6.35 -3.06
N ILE A 147 -5.52 -5.04 -3.09
CA ILE A 147 -6.40 -4.09 -2.41
C ILE A 147 -7.81 -4.22 -2.99
N ARG A 148 -7.94 -4.24 -4.32
CA ARG A 148 -9.20 -4.47 -5.01
C ARG A 148 -9.84 -5.79 -4.57
N ALA A 149 -9.12 -6.91 -4.62
CA ALA A 149 -9.62 -8.21 -4.21
C ALA A 149 -10.08 -8.26 -2.75
N ALA A 150 -9.31 -7.64 -1.83
CA ALA A 150 -9.61 -7.61 -0.41
C ALA A 150 -10.76 -6.67 -0.02
N VAL A 151 -11.11 -5.71 -0.88
CA VAL A 151 -12.17 -4.72 -0.62
C VAL A 151 -13.47 -5.10 -1.31
N LEU A 152 -13.40 -5.64 -2.54
CA LEU A 152 -14.56 -5.97 -3.37
C LEU A 152 -14.90 -7.47 -3.39
N ASP A 153 -14.33 -8.25 -2.46
CA ASP A 153 -14.51 -9.71 -2.34
C ASP A 153 -14.17 -10.49 -3.63
N ARG A 154 -13.15 -10.04 -4.35
CA ARG A 154 -12.67 -10.66 -5.61
C ARG A 154 -11.43 -11.51 -5.37
N ALA A 155 -11.46 -12.38 -4.37
CA ALA A 155 -10.31 -13.17 -3.92
C ALA A 155 -9.66 -14.03 -5.03
N ALA A 156 -10.43 -14.40 -6.07
CA ALA A 156 -9.93 -15.14 -7.23
C ALA A 156 -9.01 -14.33 -8.16
N GLU A 157 -8.93 -13.01 -8.00
CA GLU A 157 -8.06 -12.13 -8.81
C GLU A 157 -6.63 -11.95 -8.23
N ILE A 158 -6.31 -12.60 -7.10
CA ILE A 158 -5.02 -12.45 -6.42
C ILE A 158 -3.94 -13.32 -7.07
N ASP A 159 -2.84 -12.69 -7.52
CA ASP A 159 -1.59 -13.40 -7.82
C ASP A 159 -0.98 -13.96 -6.51
N PRO A 160 -0.85 -15.30 -6.36
CA PRO A 160 -0.29 -15.93 -5.16
C PRO A 160 1.18 -15.59 -4.89
N ALA A 161 1.92 -15.08 -5.87
CA ALA A 161 3.34 -14.70 -5.73
C ALA A 161 3.56 -13.43 -4.89
N PHE A 162 2.50 -12.70 -4.56
CA PHE A 162 2.59 -11.48 -3.79
C PHE A 162 1.66 -11.60 -2.58
N PRO A 163 2.14 -11.53 -1.32
CA PRO A 163 1.27 -11.53 -0.15
C PRO A 163 0.88 -10.10 0.29
N LEU A 164 -0.40 -9.81 0.54
CA LEU A 164 -0.79 -8.65 1.37
C LEU A 164 -0.44 -9.04 2.81
N GLU A 165 0.84 -9.04 3.13
CA GLU A 165 1.26 -9.29 4.49
C GLU A 165 0.76 -8.11 5.31
N LYS A 166 -0.24 -8.39 6.16
CA LYS A 166 -0.64 -7.52 7.24
C LYS A 166 0.56 -7.44 8.19
N PHE A 167 1.51 -6.57 7.89
CA PHE A 167 2.63 -6.36 8.79
C PHE A 167 2.13 -5.76 10.10
N ARG A 168 2.82 -6.14 11.17
CA ARG A 168 2.61 -5.64 12.51
C ARG A 168 3.96 -5.29 13.10
N GLU A 169 3.95 -4.37 14.05
CA GLU A 169 5.12 -4.02 14.82
C GLU A 169 4.85 -4.19 16.31
N VAL A 170 5.86 -4.67 17.02
CA VAL A 170 5.82 -4.79 18.48
C VAL A 170 5.81 -3.40 19.11
N ALA A 171 4.75 -3.07 19.84
CA ALA A 171 4.59 -1.80 20.53
C ALA A 171 5.31 -1.68 21.89
N PRO A 172 5.30 -2.69 22.79
CA PRO A 172 6.00 -2.60 24.07
C PRO A 172 7.52 -2.77 23.89
N PRO A 173 8.35 -2.40 24.90
CA PRO A 173 9.80 -2.61 24.86
C PRO A 173 10.22 -4.06 24.58
N ALA A 174 9.43 -5.01 25.09
CA ALA A 174 9.60 -6.45 24.89
C ALA A 174 8.23 -7.13 24.80
N LEU A 175 8.08 -8.11 23.90
CA LEU A 175 6.87 -8.91 23.73
C LEU A 175 7.18 -10.40 23.60
N ASN A 176 6.61 -11.20 24.50
CA ASN A 176 6.74 -12.65 24.45
C ASN A 176 6.09 -13.24 23.20
N ILE A 177 6.83 -14.11 22.51
CA ILE A 177 6.35 -14.97 21.42
C ILE A 177 6.27 -16.41 21.92
N ARG A 178 5.14 -17.09 21.65
CA ARG A 178 4.82 -18.41 22.22
C ARG A 178 4.52 -19.43 21.14
N ILE A 179 4.68 -20.72 21.45
CA ILE A 179 4.35 -21.77 20.48
C ILE A 179 2.84 -21.94 20.25
N GLY A 180 1.99 -21.32 21.08
CA GLY A 180 0.54 -21.38 20.96
C GLY A 180 -0.18 -20.14 21.52
N PRO A 181 -1.49 -19.96 21.20
CA PRO A 181 -2.26 -18.78 21.59
C PRO A 181 -2.70 -18.85 23.05
N GLY A 182 -1.94 -18.20 23.92
CA GLY A 182 -2.22 -18.12 25.34
C GLY A 182 -0.96 -18.05 26.19
N THR A 183 -1.08 -17.45 27.37
CA THR A 183 0.03 -17.36 28.35
C THR A 183 0.48 -18.71 28.90
N ARG A 184 -0.35 -19.76 28.79
CA ARG A 184 -0.05 -21.14 29.21
C ARG A 184 0.95 -21.88 28.32
N PHE A 185 1.11 -21.44 27.07
CA PHE A 185 2.05 -22.07 26.14
C PHE A 185 3.48 -21.60 26.42
N PRO A 186 4.50 -22.46 26.28
CA PRO A 186 5.89 -22.04 26.46
C PRO A 186 6.28 -20.99 25.41
N LEU A 187 7.33 -20.24 25.74
CA LEU A 187 7.94 -19.29 24.81
C LEU A 187 8.51 -20.05 23.61
N ALA A 188 8.33 -19.49 22.42
CA ALA A 188 8.97 -20.00 21.21
C ALA A 188 10.44 -19.57 21.16
N ASP A 189 10.75 -18.38 21.69
CA ASP A 189 12.10 -17.81 21.76
C ASP A 189 12.12 -16.66 22.79
N ALA A 190 13.25 -15.95 22.87
CA ALA A 190 13.41 -14.71 23.59
C ALA A 190 12.35 -13.65 23.20
N PRO A 191 12.00 -12.74 24.12
CA PRO A 191 11.03 -11.69 23.84
C PRO A 191 11.46 -10.80 22.66
N LEU A 192 10.51 -10.47 21.80
CA LEU A 192 10.71 -9.61 20.65
C LEU A 192 10.87 -8.15 21.09
N PRO A 193 11.87 -7.41 20.59
CA PRO A 193 12.05 -6.01 20.95
C PRO A 193 10.96 -5.14 20.32
N ARG A 194 10.73 -3.95 20.90
CA ARG A 194 9.96 -2.88 20.24
C ARG A 194 10.48 -2.65 18.83
N GLY A 195 9.58 -2.43 17.87
CA GLY A 195 10.01 -2.21 16.49
C GLY A 195 10.17 -3.49 15.67
N ALA A 196 10.17 -4.66 16.31
CA ALA A 196 10.25 -5.91 15.58
C ALA A 196 9.05 -6.02 14.62
N ARG A 197 9.37 -6.19 13.34
CA ARG A 197 8.39 -6.35 12.25
C ARG A 197 7.94 -7.80 12.16
N LEU A 198 6.64 -7.95 12.02
CA LEU A 198 5.92 -9.22 12.10
C LEU A 198 5.01 -9.34 10.89
N ARG A 199 5.12 -10.42 10.14
CA ARG A 199 4.10 -10.83 9.18
C ARG A 199 2.97 -11.51 9.94
N LEU A 200 1.75 -10.97 9.86
CA LEU A 200 0.58 -11.66 10.40
C LEU A 200 0.22 -12.89 9.55
N LEU A 201 0.09 -14.05 10.19
CA LEU A 201 -0.29 -15.32 9.57
C LEU A 201 -1.74 -15.70 9.90
N GLU A 202 -2.15 -15.55 11.16
CA GLU A 202 -3.46 -15.99 11.66
C GLU A 202 -3.86 -15.17 12.91
N GLU A 203 -5.15 -15.05 13.22
CA GLU A 203 -5.66 -14.46 14.46
C GLU A 203 -6.68 -15.38 15.13
N ARG A 204 -6.55 -15.59 16.45
CA ARG A 204 -7.43 -16.45 17.23
C ARG A 204 -7.57 -15.97 18.67
N GLY A 205 -8.77 -15.55 19.06
CA GLY A 205 -9.11 -15.26 20.46
C GLY A 205 -8.20 -14.23 21.14
N GLY A 206 -7.87 -13.13 20.46
CA GLY A 206 -6.98 -12.07 20.98
C GLY A 206 -5.48 -12.37 20.88
N TRP A 207 -5.12 -13.42 20.15
CA TRP A 207 -3.73 -13.76 19.82
C TRP A 207 -3.52 -13.75 18.31
N SER A 208 -2.34 -13.31 17.89
CA SER A 208 -1.92 -13.26 16.50
C SER A 208 -0.75 -14.22 16.30
N ARG A 209 -0.91 -15.17 15.37
CA ARG A 209 0.22 -15.97 14.86
C ARG A 209 0.99 -15.11 13.87
N VAL A 210 2.29 -15.01 14.09
CA VAL A 210 3.18 -14.12 13.33
C VAL A 210 4.45 -14.85 12.91
N ARG A 211 5.05 -14.36 11.83
CA ARG A 211 6.44 -14.66 11.46
C ARG A 211 7.28 -13.40 11.62
N VAL A 212 8.37 -13.49 12.38
CA VAL A 212 9.31 -12.37 12.55
C VAL A 212 10.09 -12.16 11.26
N THR A 213 10.14 -10.92 10.78
CA THR A 213 10.89 -10.57 9.56
C THR A 213 12.31 -10.14 9.90
N GLY A 214 13.29 -10.45 9.05
CA GLY A 214 14.67 -9.97 9.20
C GLY A 214 15.56 -10.79 10.14
N GLY A 215 15.16 -12.02 10.48
CA GLY A 215 15.96 -13.00 11.24
C GLY A 215 15.74 -14.42 10.71
N ASP A 216 15.95 -15.44 11.56
CA ASP A 216 15.93 -16.87 11.21
C ASP A 216 14.53 -17.44 10.87
N GLY A 217 13.55 -16.58 10.60
CA GLY A 217 12.19 -16.99 10.23
C GLY A 217 11.34 -17.47 11.41
N LEU A 218 11.66 -17.04 12.64
CA LEU A 218 10.93 -17.39 13.86
C LEU A 218 9.41 -17.18 13.71
N GLU A 219 8.65 -18.21 14.03
CA GLU A 219 7.19 -18.18 14.08
C GLU A 219 6.67 -18.43 15.49
N GLY A 220 5.52 -17.82 15.78
CA GLY A 220 4.82 -18.06 17.03
C GLY A 220 3.62 -17.15 17.21
N TRP A 221 3.09 -17.13 18.41
CA TRP A 221 1.90 -16.42 18.82
C TRP A 221 2.25 -15.31 19.79
N VAL A 222 1.75 -14.12 19.50
CA VAL A 222 1.85 -12.93 20.37
C VAL A 222 0.45 -12.43 20.71
N SER A 223 0.30 -11.69 21.80
CA SER A 223 -0.99 -11.06 22.10
C SER A 223 -1.25 -9.94 21.09
N SER A 224 -2.42 -9.96 20.45
CA SER A 224 -2.82 -8.98 19.43
C SER A 224 -2.89 -7.56 20.00
N ALA A 225 -3.10 -7.42 21.32
CA ALA A 225 -3.17 -6.12 22.01
C ALA A 225 -1.82 -5.36 22.02
N TYR A 226 -0.70 -6.05 21.79
CA TYR A 226 0.64 -5.47 21.88
C TYR A 226 1.34 -5.32 20.54
N ILE A 227 0.63 -5.58 19.46
CA ILE A 227 1.15 -5.38 18.10
C ILE A 227 0.26 -4.38 17.37
N ARG A 228 0.87 -3.52 16.56
CA ARG A 228 0.17 -2.47 15.81
C ARG A 228 0.37 -2.68 14.33
N LEU A 229 -0.62 -2.30 13.52
CA LEU A 229 -0.46 -2.28 12.07
C LEU A 229 0.67 -1.31 11.69
N VAL A 230 1.47 -1.69 10.69
CA VAL A 230 2.59 -0.90 10.15
C VAL A 230 2.71 -1.01 8.65
#